data_AF-A0A662BJ21-F1
#
_entry.id   AF-A0A662BJ21-F1
#
_cell.length_a   1.000
_cell.length_b   1.000
_cell.length_c   1.000
_cell.angle_alpha   90.00
_cell.angle_beta   90.00
_cell.angle_gamma   90.00
#
_symmetry.space_group_name_H-M   'P 1'
#
loop_
_entity.id
_entity.type
_entity.pdbx_description
1 polymer ?
#
loop_
_entity_poly.entity_id
_entity_poly.type
_entity_poly.pdbx_seq_one_letter_code
_entity_poly.pdbx_strand_id
1 'polypeptide(L)'
;MIDTFHHIPDSEKFLSEAQRVLKKSGKIIMIEPANSWWGRFIYKNFHHEPFNPEGNWIIPNIGPLSGANGALPWIVFERDQQLFNQKFPELEIELIKYHTPLRYLLSGGVSIKQLVPGFSYNAFSLIDKFLSNISRQLSMFVTITIKYK
;
A
#
# COMPACT_ATOMS: atom_id res chain seq x y z
N MET A 1 -0.45 -2.78 9.51
CA MET A 1 0.84 -2.49 8.84
C MET A 1 0.70 -1.16 8.13
N ILE A 2 1.68 -0.28 8.24
CA ILE A 2 1.64 1.02 7.57
C ILE A 2 2.99 1.15 6.90
N ASP A 3 3.00 1.29 5.58
CA ASP A 3 4.22 1.49 4.81
C ASP A 3 5.24 0.36 5.05
N THR A 4 4.79 -0.90 4.98
CA THR A 4 5.62 -2.05 5.38
C THR A 4 5.61 -3.19 4.38
N PHE A 5 4.43 -3.56 3.84
CA PHE A 5 4.31 -4.75 2.99
C PHE A 5 5.21 -4.67 1.76
N HIS A 6 5.38 -3.47 1.19
CA HIS A 6 6.26 -3.23 0.05
C HIS A 6 7.77 -3.37 0.33
N HIS A 7 8.17 -3.57 1.59
CA HIS A 7 9.54 -3.92 1.99
C HIS A 7 9.72 -5.42 2.30
N ILE A 8 8.65 -6.22 2.29
CA ILE A 8 8.73 -7.65 2.61
C ILE A 8 9.46 -8.38 1.48
N PRO A 9 10.65 -8.97 1.71
CA PRO A 9 11.46 -9.53 0.63
C PRO A 9 10.83 -10.73 -0.06
N ASP A 10 10.02 -11.50 0.66
CA ASP A 10 9.33 -12.68 0.16
C ASP A 10 7.87 -12.64 0.60
N SER A 11 7.02 -12.08 -0.26
CA SER A 11 5.59 -11.90 0.02
C SER A 11 4.86 -13.23 0.17
N GLU A 12 5.28 -14.25 -0.58
CA GLU A 12 4.66 -15.57 -0.54
C GLU A 12 4.91 -16.25 0.81
N LYS A 13 6.15 -16.22 1.34
CA LYS A 13 6.44 -16.75 2.68
C LYS A 13 5.69 -15.99 3.76
N PHE A 14 5.63 -14.66 3.68
CA PHE A 14 4.89 -13.85 4.65
C PHE A 14 3.40 -14.23 4.68
N LEU A 15 2.75 -14.33 3.52
CA LEU A 15 1.34 -14.69 3.43
C LEU A 15 1.07 -16.14 3.84
N SER A 16 2.00 -17.05 3.54
CA SER A 16 1.94 -18.45 3.99
C SER A 16 1.94 -18.54 5.51
N GLU A 17 2.85 -17.82 6.17
CA GLU A 17 2.90 -17.77 7.63
C GLU A 17 1.68 -17.07 8.21
N ALA A 18 1.20 -15.99 7.59
CA ALA A 18 -0.02 -15.33 8.03
C ALA A 18 -1.24 -16.27 7.97
N GLN A 19 -1.40 -17.04 6.88
CA GLN A 19 -2.44 -18.05 6.79
C GLN A 19 -2.32 -19.13 7.86
N ARG A 20 -1.10 -19.54 8.22
CA ARG A 20 -0.83 -20.56 9.25
C ARG A 20 -1.18 -20.10 10.67
N VAL A 21 -0.97 -18.81 10.97
CA VAL A 21 -1.07 -18.29 12.36
C VAL A 21 -2.34 -17.50 12.65
N LEU A 22 -3.03 -16.98 11.62
CA LEU A 22 -4.27 -16.24 11.82
C LEU A 22 -5.37 -17.18 12.32
N LYS A 23 -6.09 -16.74 13.35
CA LYS A 23 -7.32 -17.40 13.80
C LYS A 23 -8.46 -17.04 12.86
N LYS A 24 -9.54 -17.84 12.86
CA LYS A 24 -10.79 -17.57 12.14
C LYS A 24 -11.21 -16.10 12.29
N SER A 25 -11.51 -15.44 11.17
CA SER A 25 -11.83 -14.01 11.08
C SER A 25 -10.73 -13.02 11.49
N GLY A 26 -9.51 -13.50 11.75
CA GLY A 26 -8.32 -12.67 11.94
C GLY A 26 -7.98 -11.90 10.66
N LYS A 27 -7.40 -10.71 10.82
CA LYS A 27 -7.17 -9.78 9.70
C LYS A 27 -5.74 -9.26 9.64
N ILE A 28 -5.27 -9.06 8.42
CA ILE A 28 -4.12 -8.23 8.09
C ILE A 28 -4.69 -6.95 7.48
N ILE A 29 -4.44 -5.82 8.12
CA ILE A 29 -4.83 -4.50 7.59
C ILE A 29 -3.55 -3.74 7.27
N MET A 30 -3.42 -3.31 6.03
CA MET A 30 -2.24 -2.59 5.55
C MET A 30 -2.64 -1.28 4.87
N ILE A 31 -1.86 -0.24 5.09
CA ILE A 31 -1.90 1.02 4.33
C ILE A 31 -0.57 1.12 3.59
N GLU A 32 -0.63 1.14 2.27
CA GLU A 32 0.56 1.00 1.41
C GLU A 32 0.52 2.01 0.24
N PRO A 33 1.67 2.25 -0.42
CA PRO A 33 1.72 3.06 -1.64
C PRO A 33 0.76 2.55 -2.72
N ALA A 34 -0.05 3.45 -3.28
CA ALA A 34 -0.99 3.12 -4.34
C ALA A 34 -0.33 3.13 -5.72
N ASN A 35 -0.60 2.10 -6.53
CA ASN A 35 -0.30 2.10 -7.96
C ASN A 35 -1.37 2.86 -8.76
N SER A 36 -1.50 4.15 -8.48
CA SER A 36 -2.37 5.08 -9.19
C SER A 36 -1.55 6.00 -10.11
N TRP A 37 -2.18 6.76 -11.01
CA TRP A 37 -1.47 7.75 -11.82
C TRP A 37 -0.76 8.80 -10.95
N TRP A 38 -1.48 9.36 -9.98
CA TRP A 38 -0.93 10.37 -9.07
C TRP A 38 0.14 9.80 -8.15
N GLY A 39 -0.12 8.65 -7.54
CA GLY A 39 0.81 7.95 -6.67
C GLY A 39 2.10 7.62 -7.42
N ARG A 40 2.01 6.99 -8.61
CA ARG A 40 3.19 6.71 -9.44
C ARG A 40 3.99 7.96 -9.76
N PHE A 41 3.32 9.04 -10.13
CA PHE A 41 3.99 10.30 -10.42
C PHE A 41 4.77 10.79 -9.20
N ILE A 42 4.16 10.80 -8.02
CA ILE A 42 4.84 11.22 -6.79
C ILE A 42 5.98 10.28 -6.40
N TYR A 43 5.73 8.97 -6.33
CA TYR A 43 6.71 8.00 -5.85
C TYR A 43 7.93 7.90 -6.78
N LYS A 44 7.75 8.00 -8.10
CA LYS A 44 8.87 7.92 -9.05
C LYS A 44 9.72 9.19 -9.12
N ASN A 45 9.16 10.35 -8.84
CA ASN A 45 9.86 11.64 -9.03
C ASN A 45 10.32 12.29 -7.72
N PHE A 46 9.67 11.98 -6.60
CA PHE A 46 9.88 12.67 -5.32
C PHE A 46 10.11 11.72 -4.13
N HIS A 47 10.18 10.40 -4.35
CA HIS A 47 10.60 9.42 -3.34
C HIS A 47 11.81 8.63 -3.85
N HIS A 48 12.69 8.23 -2.93
CA HIS A 48 13.92 7.52 -3.26
C HIS A 48 13.73 5.99 -3.38
N GLU A 49 12.56 5.47 -3.01
CA GLU A 49 12.31 4.03 -3.01
C GLU A 49 11.92 3.51 -4.41
N PRO A 50 12.36 2.29 -4.78
CA PRO A 50 11.98 1.68 -6.04
C PRO A 50 10.45 1.50 -6.17
N PHE A 51 9.92 1.81 -7.35
CA PHE A 51 8.52 1.59 -7.69
C PHE A 51 8.41 0.93 -9.07
N ASN A 52 8.35 -0.41 -9.09
CA ASN A 52 8.34 -1.22 -10.30
C ASN A 52 7.08 -2.11 -10.39
N PRO A 53 6.04 -1.69 -11.13
CA PRO A 53 4.83 -2.49 -11.37
C PRO A 53 5.05 -3.81 -12.10
N GLU A 54 6.17 -3.97 -12.81
CA GLU A 54 6.56 -5.20 -13.50
C GLU A 54 7.37 -6.14 -12.59
N GLY A 55 7.49 -5.82 -11.30
CA GLY A 55 8.23 -6.62 -10.34
C GLY A 55 7.58 -7.97 -10.03
N ASN A 56 8.32 -8.80 -9.30
CA ASN A 56 7.86 -10.10 -8.79
C ASN A 56 7.46 -9.99 -7.30
N TRP A 57 6.92 -11.09 -6.76
CA TRP A 57 6.59 -11.25 -5.33
C TRP A 57 7.82 -11.34 -4.42
N ILE A 58 9.00 -11.46 -5.02
CA ILE A 58 10.30 -11.49 -4.37
C ILE A 58 11.04 -10.20 -4.70
N ILE A 59 11.49 -9.48 -3.68
CA ILE A 59 12.36 -8.33 -3.83
C ILE A 59 13.81 -8.82 -3.76
N PRO A 60 14.65 -8.53 -4.77
CA PRO A 60 16.06 -8.88 -4.75
C PRO A 60 16.75 -8.31 -3.51
N ASN A 61 17.55 -9.13 -2.82
CA ASN A 61 18.32 -8.67 -1.67
C ASN A 61 19.51 -7.83 -2.15
N ILE A 62 19.38 -6.51 -2.06
CA ILE A 62 20.44 -5.54 -2.38
C ILE A 62 21.14 -4.98 -1.14
N GLY A 63 20.87 -5.54 0.05
CA GLY A 63 21.47 -5.14 1.34
C GLY A 63 20.43 -4.81 2.42
N PRO A 64 20.85 -4.62 3.69
CA PRO A 64 19.95 -4.36 4.81
C PRO A 64 19.09 -3.10 4.55
N LEU A 65 17.76 -3.24 4.67
CA LEU A 65 16.78 -2.14 4.51
C LEU A 65 16.74 -1.47 3.11
N SER A 66 17.44 -2.02 2.11
CA SER A 66 17.53 -1.41 0.78
C SER A 66 16.57 -2.01 -0.26
N GLY A 67 16.04 -3.20 -0.01
CA GLY A 67 15.06 -3.85 -0.87
C GLY A 67 13.66 -3.33 -0.59
N ALA A 68 13.09 -2.56 -1.52
CA ALA A 68 11.68 -2.18 -1.52
C ALA A 68 11.13 -2.25 -2.93
N ASN A 69 9.83 -2.45 -3.06
CA ASN A 69 9.11 -2.15 -4.29
C ASN A 69 7.73 -1.60 -3.93
N GLY A 70 7.55 -0.29 -3.97
CA GLY A 70 6.28 0.36 -3.63
C GLY A 70 5.06 -0.15 -4.42
N ALA A 71 5.27 -0.78 -5.58
CA ALA A 71 4.21 -1.41 -6.35
C ALA A 71 3.79 -2.81 -5.86
N LEU A 72 4.55 -3.42 -4.94
CA LEU A 72 4.35 -4.80 -4.48
C LEU A 72 2.94 -5.11 -3.93
N PRO A 73 2.28 -4.25 -3.14
CA PRO A 73 0.89 -4.49 -2.72
C PRO A 73 -0.05 -4.60 -3.91
N TRP A 74 0.07 -3.71 -4.91
CA TRP A 74 -0.73 -3.78 -6.12
C TRP A 74 -0.43 -5.03 -6.94
N ILE A 75 0.84 -5.43 -7.03
CA ILE A 75 1.28 -6.66 -7.69
C ILE A 75 0.55 -7.87 -7.08
N VAL A 76 0.61 -8.02 -5.76
CA VAL A 76 0.09 -9.21 -5.07
C VAL A 76 -1.45 -9.23 -5.06
N PHE A 77 -2.10 -8.11 -4.73
CA PHE A 77 -3.53 -8.10 -4.40
C PHE A 77 -4.45 -7.67 -5.55
N GLU A 78 -3.92 -7.03 -6.60
CA GLU A 78 -4.71 -6.61 -7.77
C GLU A 78 -4.22 -7.25 -9.07
N ARG A 79 -2.94 -7.08 -9.43
CA ARG A 79 -2.38 -7.63 -10.67
C ARG A 79 -2.44 -9.16 -10.68
N ASP A 80 -1.94 -9.77 -9.61
CA ASP A 80 -1.80 -11.23 -9.47
C ASP A 80 -2.88 -11.82 -8.54
N GLN A 81 -4.04 -11.16 -8.43
CA GLN A 81 -5.12 -11.57 -7.53
C GLN A 81 -5.53 -13.04 -7.73
N GLN A 82 -5.55 -13.53 -8.97
CA GLN A 82 -5.87 -14.93 -9.26
C GLN A 82 -4.84 -15.89 -8.65
N LEU A 83 -3.55 -15.58 -8.75
CA LEU A 83 -2.47 -16.36 -8.15
C LEU A 83 -2.54 -16.32 -6.63
N PHE A 84 -2.83 -15.15 -6.05
CA PHE A 84 -3.07 -15.00 -4.60
C PHE A 84 -4.19 -15.94 -4.14
N ASN A 85 -5.35 -15.92 -4.80
CA ASN A 85 -6.49 -16.76 -4.44
C ASN A 85 -6.19 -18.27 -4.58
N GLN A 86 -5.36 -18.66 -5.55
CA GLN A 86 -4.93 -20.05 -5.73
C GLN A 86 -3.95 -20.51 -4.64
N LYS A 87 -2.98 -19.67 -4.26
CA LYS A 87 -1.97 -20.00 -3.24
C LYS A 87 -2.51 -19.94 -1.82
N PHE A 88 -3.46 -19.03 -1.55
CA PHE A 88 -3.98 -18.77 -0.19
C PHE A 88 -5.51 -18.88 -0.14
N PRO A 89 -6.08 -20.08 -0.35
CA PRO A 89 -7.53 -20.26 -0.42
C PRO A 89 -8.27 -19.88 0.87
N GLU A 90 -7.59 -19.88 2.02
CA GLU A 90 -8.16 -19.49 3.32
C GLU A 90 -8.04 -17.99 3.62
N LEU A 91 -7.30 -17.24 2.80
CA LEU A 91 -7.23 -15.80 2.87
C LEU A 91 -8.16 -15.16 1.84
N GLU A 92 -8.92 -14.17 2.28
CA GLU A 92 -9.86 -13.41 1.46
C GLU A 92 -9.44 -11.94 1.42
N ILE A 93 -9.42 -11.34 0.23
CA ILE A 93 -9.29 -9.89 0.08
C ILE A 93 -10.65 -9.26 0.42
N GLU A 94 -10.79 -8.77 1.65
CA GLU A 94 -12.03 -8.17 2.15
C GLU A 94 -12.21 -6.72 1.67
N LEU A 95 -11.11 -5.97 1.52
CA LEU A 95 -11.16 -4.56 1.15
C LEU A 95 -9.92 -4.16 0.34
N ILE A 96 -10.14 -3.39 -0.72
CA ILE A 96 -9.11 -2.56 -1.37
C ILE A 96 -9.70 -1.16 -1.52
N LYS A 97 -9.15 -0.19 -0.81
CA LYS A 97 -9.66 1.18 -0.75
C LYS A 97 -8.55 2.20 -0.98
N TYR A 98 -8.62 2.89 -2.11
CA TYR A 98 -7.71 3.97 -2.47
C TYR A 98 -8.07 5.27 -1.73
N HIS A 99 -7.09 5.97 -1.15
CA HIS A 99 -7.30 7.19 -0.36
C HIS A 99 -6.05 8.09 -0.29
N THR A 100 -6.17 9.20 0.47
CA THR A 100 -5.09 10.14 0.81
C THR A 100 -4.30 10.68 -0.40
N PRO A 101 -4.94 11.45 -1.29
CA PRO A 101 -4.29 12.07 -2.44
C PRO A 101 -3.33 13.20 -2.06
N LEU A 102 -3.62 13.99 -1.01
CA LEU A 102 -2.86 15.22 -0.71
C LEU A 102 -2.30 15.28 0.71
N ARG A 103 -3.05 14.82 1.72
CA ARG A 103 -2.69 15.09 3.12
C ARG A 103 -1.31 14.60 3.53
N TYR A 104 -0.84 13.47 2.98
CA TYR A 104 0.51 12.97 3.27
C TYR A 104 1.60 13.95 2.83
N LEU A 105 1.45 14.55 1.65
CA LEU A 105 2.39 15.57 1.16
C LEU A 105 2.30 16.84 2.01
N LEU A 106 1.09 17.29 2.31
CA LEU A 106 0.85 18.51 3.09
C LEU A 106 1.31 18.38 4.56
N SER A 107 1.32 17.16 5.10
CA SER A 107 1.86 16.89 6.44
C SER A 107 3.38 16.91 6.50
N GLY A 108 4.06 16.91 5.35
CA GLY A 108 5.51 16.77 5.28
C GLY A 108 6.01 15.32 5.33
N GLY A 109 5.10 14.35 5.18
CA GLY A 109 5.41 12.93 5.33
C GLY A 109 6.12 12.63 6.66
N VAL A 110 7.17 11.81 6.59
CA VAL A 110 8.02 11.45 7.74
C VAL A 110 9.29 12.32 7.86
N SER A 111 9.57 13.18 6.88
CA SER A 111 10.89 13.80 6.71
C SER A 111 10.92 15.31 7.00
N ILE A 112 9.80 16.01 6.83
CA ILE A 112 9.76 17.47 6.98
C ILE A 112 8.59 17.92 7.87
N LYS A 113 8.66 19.17 8.33
CA LYS A 113 7.56 19.78 9.08
C LYS A 113 6.34 19.97 8.17
N GLN A 114 5.15 19.94 8.78
CA GLN A 114 3.88 20.20 8.12
C GLN A 114 3.90 21.52 7.34
N LEU A 115 3.43 21.48 6.08
CA LEU A 115 3.45 22.60 5.13
C LEU A 115 2.25 23.54 5.28
N VAL A 116 1.19 23.10 5.95
CA VAL A 116 -0.06 23.83 6.13
C VAL A 116 -0.38 24.03 7.62
N PRO A 117 -1.17 25.04 8.03
CA PRO A 117 -1.54 25.19 9.43
C PRO A 117 -2.41 24.04 9.96
N GLY A 118 -2.28 23.68 11.24
CA GLY A 118 -3.04 22.58 11.85
C GLY A 118 -4.57 22.72 11.75
N PHE A 119 -5.10 23.95 11.82
CA PHE A 119 -6.54 24.21 11.67
C PHE A 119 -7.11 23.78 10.31
N SER A 120 -6.26 23.65 9.28
CA SER A 120 -6.67 23.27 7.92
C SER A 120 -6.89 21.76 7.73
N TYR A 121 -6.57 20.94 8.74
CA TYR A 121 -6.65 19.48 8.68
C TYR A 121 -8.02 18.97 8.19
N ASN A 122 -9.11 19.47 8.76
CA ASN A 122 -10.46 19.02 8.41
C ASN A 122 -10.81 19.35 6.96
N ALA A 123 -10.41 20.53 6.47
CA ALA A 123 -10.63 20.94 5.09
C ALA A 123 -9.92 19.98 4.12
N PHE A 124 -8.62 19.71 4.33
CA PHE A 124 -7.87 18.78 3.50
C PHE A 124 -8.34 17.34 3.64
N SER A 125 -8.88 16.94 4.80
CA SER A 125 -9.49 15.61 4.94
C SER A 125 -10.75 15.45 4.10
N LEU A 126 -11.55 16.50 3.93
CA LEU A 126 -12.72 16.47 3.06
C LEU A 126 -12.32 16.43 1.59
N ILE A 127 -11.33 17.24 1.21
CA ILE A 127 -10.76 17.25 -0.15
C ILE A 127 -10.22 15.85 -0.50
N ASP A 128 -9.43 15.24 0.39
CA ASP A 128 -8.91 13.89 0.19
C ASP A 128 -10.01 12.86 -0.06
N LYS A 129 -11.07 12.87 0.77
CA LYS A 129 -12.22 11.97 0.63
C LYS A 129 -12.93 12.19 -0.71
N PHE A 130 -13.14 13.45 -1.09
CA PHE A 130 -13.81 13.80 -2.34
C PHE A 130 -13.01 13.34 -3.56
N LEU A 131 -11.71 13.68 -3.63
CA LEU A 131 -10.83 13.32 -4.74
C LEU A 131 -10.69 11.80 -4.90
N SER A 132 -10.54 11.06 -3.80
CA SER A 132 -10.45 9.59 -3.86
C SER A 132 -11.74 8.92 -4.32
N ASN A 133 -12.90 9.53 -4.04
CA ASN A 133 -14.20 9.06 -4.54
C ASN A 133 -14.42 9.40 -6.02
N ILE A 134 -13.83 10.48 -6.55
CA ILE A 134 -13.88 10.80 -7.98
C ILE A 134 -13.13 9.75 -8.79
N SER A 135 -11.90 9.43 -8.40
CA SER A 135 -11.10 8.43 -9.07
C SER A 135 -10.01 7.88 -8.16
N ARG A 136 -9.91 6.55 -8.13
CA ARG A 136 -8.77 5.86 -7.49
C ARG A 136 -7.42 6.30 -8.06
N GLN A 137 -7.38 6.79 -9.32
CA GLN A 137 -6.15 7.24 -9.97
C GLN A 137 -5.52 8.49 -9.33
N LEU A 138 -6.28 9.21 -8.49
CA LEU A 138 -5.80 10.39 -7.77
C LEU A 138 -5.19 10.05 -6.41
N SER A 139 -5.30 8.82 -5.91
CA SER A 139 -4.93 8.49 -4.53
C SER A 139 -3.45 8.17 -4.39
N MET A 140 -2.79 8.59 -3.31
CA MET A 140 -1.41 8.16 -3.06
C MET A 140 -1.33 6.86 -2.28
N PHE A 141 -2.29 6.55 -1.43
CA PHE A 141 -2.26 5.36 -0.58
C PHE A 141 -3.46 4.45 -0.86
N VAL A 142 -3.31 3.18 -0.51
CA VAL A 142 -4.35 2.18 -0.56
C VAL A 142 -4.41 1.43 0.77
N THR A 143 -5.60 1.31 1.34
CA THR A 143 -5.88 0.39 2.43
C THR A 143 -6.28 -0.96 1.84
N ILE A 144 -5.57 -2.02 2.22
CA ILE A 144 -5.91 -3.40 1.85
C ILE A 144 -6.21 -4.18 3.14
N THR A 145 -7.30 -4.92 3.15
CA THR A 145 -7.66 -5.81 4.25
C THR A 145 -7.75 -7.24 3.74
N ILE A 146 -6.95 -8.11 4.35
CA ILE A 146 -6.98 -9.56 4.14
C ILE A 146 -7.58 -10.19 5.38
N LYS A 147 -8.54 -11.09 5.21
CA LYS A 147 -9.23 -11.80 6.29
C LYS A 147 -9.02 -13.30 6.14
N TYR A 148 -8.72 -13.99 7.24
CA TYR A 148 -8.73 -15.44 7.30
C TYR A 148 -10.17 -15.95 7.51
N LYS A 149 -10.59 -16.92 6.70
CA LYS A 149 -11.98 -17.42 6.65
C LYS A 149 -12.41 -18.15 7.93
#